data_AF-A0A0C9W5U4-F1
#
_entry.id   AF-A0A0C9W5U4-F1
#
_cell.length_a   1.000
_cell.length_b   1.000
_cell.length_c   1.000
_cell.angle_alpha   90.00
_cell.angle_beta   90.00
_cell.angle_gamma   90.00
#
_symmetry.space_group_name_H-M   'P 1'
#
loop_
_entity.id
_entity.type
_entity.pdbx_description
1 polymer ?
#
loop_
_entity_poly.entity_id
_entity_poly.type
_entity_poly.pdbx_seq_one_letter_code
_entity_poly.pdbx_strand_id
1 'polypeptide(L)'
;LYLRRDNESKYRRCQPSNNLCSHAAYFQVLPDEFKDFLMEHFGGKSPSKVLFTHCHQEFFHKQWKILLDKEFIEAYKHGTVITCCDGIKHHFYLVLIASVHNLGTCPCLRCMTPMTQVPDIGTECDMLWPQQLACIDDNDRREKVIAARKLIYEGDYTINTPQVEALLRDESLVPTSNTFSDWLHPFGFNLFIMLVVNLLHEFEIGVWKVIFTHLLRILDSLKEGQLHELDRR
;
A
#
# COMPACT_ATOMS: atom_id res chain seq x y z
N LEU A 1 -12.24 5.03 7.04
CA LEU A 1 -12.25 4.94 5.57
C LEU A 1 -12.99 6.14 5.01
N TYR A 2 -12.27 6.96 4.24
CA TYR A 2 -12.86 8.05 3.46
C TYR A 2 -12.88 7.63 2.00
N LEU A 3 -14.02 7.75 1.34
CA LEU A 3 -14.13 7.54 -0.10
C LEU A 3 -14.22 8.90 -0.79
N ARG A 4 -13.38 9.09 -1.80
CA ARG A 4 -13.39 10.29 -2.64
C ARG A 4 -13.71 9.91 -4.07
N ARG A 5 -14.53 10.72 -4.74
CA ARG A 5 -14.80 10.52 -6.17
C ARG A 5 -13.57 10.89 -6.98
N ASP A 6 -12.85 9.90 -7.48
CA ASP A 6 -11.56 10.12 -8.13
C ASP A 6 -11.69 10.80 -9.51
N ASN A 7 -12.86 10.68 -10.15
CA ASN A 7 -13.17 11.32 -11.43
C ASN A 7 -13.31 12.85 -11.34
N GLU A 8 -13.31 13.42 -10.14
CA GLU A 8 -13.34 14.87 -9.94
C GLU A 8 -11.93 15.42 -9.77
N SER A 9 -11.73 16.66 -10.25
CA SER A 9 -10.43 17.32 -10.14
C SER A 9 -9.97 17.39 -8.68
N LYS A 10 -8.65 17.32 -8.45
CA LYS A 10 -8.06 17.44 -7.10
C LYS A 10 -8.56 18.71 -6.39
N TYR A 11 -8.69 19.81 -7.13
CA TYR A 11 -9.22 21.07 -6.62
C TYR A 11 -10.64 20.91 -6.05
N ARG A 12 -11.56 20.31 -6.83
CA ARG A 12 -12.94 20.08 -6.38
C ARG A 12 -13.01 19.11 -5.21
N ARG A 13 -12.19 18.05 -5.21
CA ARG A 13 -12.10 17.09 -4.09
C ARG A 13 -11.62 17.72 -2.78
N CYS A 14 -10.83 18.79 -2.87
CA CYS A 14 -10.36 19.54 -1.70
C CYS A 14 -11.34 20.62 -1.24
N GLN A 15 -12.44 20.86 -1.96
CA GLN A 15 -13.49 21.80 -1.56
C GLN A 15 -14.59 21.06 -0.77
N PRO A 16 -14.74 21.33 0.55
CA PRO A 16 -15.76 20.66 1.36
C PRO A 16 -17.18 20.87 0.85
N SER A 17 -17.46 22.03 0.24
CA SER A 17 -18.77 22.39 -0.33
C SER A 17 -19.26 21.45 -1.42
N ASN A 18 -18.34 20.74 -2.11
CA ASN A 18 -18.71 19.87 -3.22
C ASN A 18 -19.15 18.48 -2.75
N ASN A 19 -19.04 18.16 -1.45
CA ASN A 19 -19.46 16.87 -0.88
C ASN A 19 -18.89 15.64 -1.62
N LEU A 20 -17.66 15.77 -2.16
CA LEU A 20 -16.99 14.75 -2.96
C LEU A 20 -16.21 13.72 -2.13
N CYS A 21 -16.29 13.84 -0.80
CA CYS A 21 -15.66 12.95 0.16
C CYS A 21 -16.74 12.47 1.14
N SER A 22 -16.91 11.15 1.26
CA SER A 22 -17.84 10.54 2.21
C SER A 22 -17.10 9.65 3.20
N HIS A 23 -17.65 9.57 4.42
CA HIS A 23 -17.24 8.56 5.38
C HIS A 23 -17.89 7.24 4.98
N ALA A 24 -17.07 6.21 4.76
CA ALA A 24 -17.57 4.89 4.35
C ALA A 24 -17.56 3.88 5.50
N ALA A 25 -16.52 3.92 6.34
CA ALA A 25 -16.38 3.03 7.48
C ALA A 25 -15.46 3.64 8.53
N TYR A 26 -15.62 3.24 9.79
CA TYR A 26 -14.68 3.57 10.86
C TYR A 26 -13.97 2.28 11.27
N PHE A 27 -12.65 2.28 11.19
CA PHE A 27 -11.85 1.16 11.68
C PHE A 27 -11.69 1.28 13.19
N GLN A 28 -11.92 0.18 13.88
CA GLN A 28 -11.56 0.02 15.27
C GLN A 28 -10.04 -0.12 15.40
N VAL A 29 -9.53 0.30 16.55
CA VAL A 29 -8.16 0.06 16.99
C VAL A 29 -8.19 -1.12 17.97
N LEU A 30 -7.08 -1.85 18.10
CA LEU A 30 -6.99 -2.86 19.16
C LEU A 30 -7.24 -2.17 20.51
N PRO A 31 -8.15 -2.70 21.35
CA PRO A 31 -8.43 -2.14 22.67
C PRO A 31 -7.19 -2.17 23.57
N ASP A 32 -7.08 -1.23 24.50
CA ASP A 32 -5.96 -1.19 25.45
C ASP A 32 -5.92 -2.45 26.34
N GLU A 33 -7.09 -3.01 26.64
CA GLU A 33 -7.26 -4.26 27.39
C GLU A 33 -6.62 -5.47 26.70
N PHE A 34 -6.40 -5.40 25.38
CA PHE A 34 -5.73 -6.47 24.64
C PHE A 34 -4.30 -6.68 25.11
N LYS A 35 -3.63 -5.61 25.53
CA LYS A 35 -2.28 -5.71 26.11
C LYS A 35 -2.29 -6.47 27.42
N ASP A 36 -3.25 -6.16 28.28
CA ASP A 36 -3.40 -6.80 29.58
C ASP A 36 -3.74 -8.29 29.43
N PHE A 37 -4.63 -8.62 28.49
CA PHE A 37 -4.93 -10.00 28.09
C PHE A 37 -3.67 -10.78 27.69
N LEU A 38 -2.83 -10.21 26.82
CA LEU A 38 -1.59 -10.86 26.42
C LEU A 38 -0.61 -11.01 27.59
N MET A 39 -0.52 -10.01 28.48
CA MET A 39 0.36 -10.08 29.65
C MET A 39 -0.06 -11.19 30.61
N GLU A 40 -1.36 -11.39 30.84
CA GLU A 40 -1.90 -12.49 31.64
C GLU A 40 -1.47 -13.85 31.06
N HIS A 41 -1.61 -14.02 29.74
CA HIS A 41 -1.21 -15.24 29.05
C HIS A 41 0.31 -15.48 29.00
N PHE A 42 1.13 -14.42 29.05
CA PHE A 42 2.60 -14.52 29.07
C PHE A 42 3.21 -14.55 30.48
N GLY A 43 2.40 -14.71 31.53
CA GLY A 43 2.89 -14.75 32.91
C GLY A 43 3.46 -13.42 33.39
N GLY A 44 2.83 -12.31 33.00
CA GLY A 44 3.17 -10.95 33.40
C GLY A 44 4.24 -10.27 32.53
N LYS A 45 4.75 -10.94 31.49
CA LYS A 45 5.71 -10.35 30.55
C LYS A 45 5.00 -9.47 29.53
N SER A 46 5.58 -8.30 29.26
CA SER A 46 5.05 -7.43 28.22
C SER A 46 5.18 -8.09 26.83
N PRO A 47 4.16 -7.98 25.96
CA PRO A 47 4.24 -8.57 24.62
C PRO A 47 5.25 -7.82 23.77
N SER A 48 5.90 -8.52 22.85
CA SER A 48 6.89 -7.90 21.97
C SER A 48 6.24 -6.90 21.01
N LYS A 49 6.99 -5.85 20.63
CA LYS A 49 6.52 -4.86 19.64
C LYS A 49 6.20 -5.52 18.28
N VAL A 50 6.96 -6.55 17.91
CA VAL A 50 6.76 -7.32 16.67
C VAL A 50 5.41 -8.04 16.70
N LEU A 51 5.08 -8.69 17.82
CA LEU A 51 3.78 -9.33 18.01
C LEU A 51 2.63 -8.33 17.92
N PHE A 52 2.74 -7.17 18.58
CA PHE A 52 1.73 -6.12 18.47
C PHE A 52 1.54 -5.64 17.03
N THR A 53 2.64 -5.43 16.31
CA THR A 53 2.60 -4.98 14.92
C THR A 53 1.86 -5.99 14.05
N HIS A 54 2.16 -7.28 14.22
CA HIS A 54 1.47 -8.37 13.54
C HIS A 54 -0.03 -8.41 13.88
N CYS A 55 -0.39 -8.32 15.16
CA CYS A 55 -1.78 -8.29 15.60
C CYS A 55 -2.56 -7.09 15.03
N HIS A 56 -1.95 -5.90 14.98
CA HIS A 56 -2.57 -4.72 14.36
C HIS A 56 -2.81 -4.93 12.87
N GLN A 57 -1.83 -5.49 12.14
CA GLN A 57 -1.98 -5.80 10.72
C GLN A 57 -3.10 -6.83 10.48
N GLU A 58 -3.11 -7.93 11.24
CA GLU A 58 -4.16 -8.94 11.17
C GLU A 58 -5.54 -8.33 11.47
N PHE A 59 -5.66 -7.58 12.57
CA PHE A 59 -6.92 -6.94 12.96
C PHE A 59 -7.44 -6.00 11.89
N PHE A 60 -6.55 -5.22 11.30
CA PHE A 60 -6.87 -4.31 10.23
C PHE A 60 -7.35 -5.04 8.96
N HIS A 61 -6.68 -6.13 8.54
CA HIS A 61 -7.12 -6.93 7.40
C HIS A 61 -8.43 -7.69 7.68
N LYS A 62 -8.67 -8.14 8.92
CA LYS A 62 -9.96 -8.72 9.33
C LYS A 62 -11.10 -7.73 9.19
N GLN A 63 -10.89 -6.46 9.56
CA GLN A 63 -11.90 -5.42 9.34
C GLN A 63 -12.16 -5.17 7.86
N TRP A 64 -11.12 -5.18 7.01
CA TRP A 64 -11.31 -5.15 5.56
C TRP A 64 -12.08 -6.34 5.01
N LYS A 65 -11.92 -7.53 5.60
CA LYS A 65 -12.67 -8.72 5.20
C LYS A 65 -14.17 -8.58 5.45
N ILE A 66 -14.57 -7.76 6.40
CA ILE A 66 -15.98 -7.43 6.64
C ILE A 66 -16.50 -6.48 5.55
N LEU A 67 -15.68 -5.52 5.11
CA LEU A 67 -16.05 -4.56 4.06
C LEU A 67 -16.02 -5.17 2.64
N LEU A 68 -15.11 -6.10 2.39
CA LEU A 68 -14.97 -6.84 1.13
C LEU A 68 -15.77 -8.14 1.20
N ASP A 69 -17.07 -8.01 1.39
CA ASP A 69 -17.98 -9.15 1.47
C ASP A 69 -18.29 -9.75 0.09
N LYS A 70 -19.11 -10.80 0.07
CA LYS A 70 -19.48 -11.48 -1.18
C LYS A 70 -20.26 -10.55 -2.12
N GLU A 71 -21.06 -9.63 -1.59
CA GLU A 71 -21.82 -8.67 -2.41
C GLU A 71 -20.86 -7.72 -3.13
N PHE A 72 -19.83 -7.23 -2.43
CA PHE A 72 -18.79 -6.42 -3.04
C PHE A 72 -18.04 -7.19 -4.14
N ILE A 73 -17.69 -8.45 -3.91
CA ILE A 73 -16.98 -9.26 -4.92
C ILE A 73 -17.85 -9.57 -6.13
N GLU A 74 -19.15 -9.83 -5.93
CA GLU A 74 -20.10 -10.00 -7.02
C GLU A 74 -20.24 -8.70 -7.83
N ALA A 75 -20.35 -7.56 -7.13
CA ALA A 75 -20.35 -6.23 -7.72
C ALA A 75 -19.06 -5.93 -8.50
N TYR A 76 -17.90 -6.37 -8.00
CA TYR A 76 -16.63 -6.23 -8.68
C TYR A 76 -16.56 -7.08 -9.95
N LYS A 77 -16.99 -8.35 -9.87
CA LYS A 77 -16.93 -9.31 -10.98
C LYS A 77 -17.89 -8.96 -12.11
N HIS A 78 -19.11 -8.56 -11.78
CA HIS A 78 -20.17 -8.30 -12.76
C HIS A 78 -20.30 -6.81 -13.12
N GLY A 79 -19.59 -5.94 -12.41
CA GLY A 79 -19.67 -4.49 -12.55
C GLY A 79 -20.99 -3.98 -12.02
N THR A 80 -21.04 -3.57 -10.75
CA THR A 80 -22.20 -2.80 -10.26
C THR A 80 -22.15 -1.42 -10.87
N VAL A 81 -23.05 -1.21 -11.82
CA VAL A 81 -23.41 0.10 -12.33
C VAL A 81 -24.04 0.88 -11.19
N ILE A 82 -23.27 1.77 -10.58
CA ILE A 82 -23.83 2.82 -9.76
C ILE A 82 -24.16 3.97 -10.71
N THR A 83 -25.45 4.25 -10.88
CA THR A 83 -25.91 5.46 -11.55
C THR A 83 -25.58 6.63 -10.63
N CYS A 84 -24.54 7.38 -10.98
CA CYS A 84 -24.19 8.60 -10.25
C CYS A 84 -25.27 9.67 -10.45
N CYS A 85 -25.21 10.75 -9.66
CA CYS A 85 -26.19 11.84 -9.71
C CYS A 85 -26.28 12.54 -11.09
N ASP A 86 -25.31 12.30 -11.97
CA ASP A 86 -25.23 12.77 -13.36
C ASP A 86 -25.91 11.83 -14.37
N GLY A 87 -26.49 10.70 -13.92
CA GLY A 87 -27.11 9.70 -14.79
C GLY A 87 -26.12 8.78 -15.51
N ILE A 88 -24.82 8.93 -15.27
CA ILE A 88 -23.78 8.13 -15.91
C ILE A 88 -23.41 6.94 -15.00
N LYS A 89 -23.20 5.79 -15.65
CA LYS A 89 -22.80 4.53 -15.02
C LYS A 89 -21.31 4.55 -14.71
N HIS A 90 -20.91 4.36 -13.46
CA HIS A 90 -19.50 4.46 -13.06
C HIS A 90 -18.98 3.23 -12.31
N HIS A 91 -17.69 2.93 -12.51
CA HIS A 91 -16.93 1.94 -11.76
C HIS A 91 -16.13 2.63 -10.64
N PHE A 92 -16.25 2.14 -9.41
CA PHE A 92 -15.50 2.63 -8.26
C PHE A 92 -14.26 1.76 -8.05
N TYR A 93 -13.08 2.39 -7.96
CA TYR A 93 -11.83 1.70 -7.62
C TYR A 93 -11.46 2.00 -6.17
N LEU A 94 -11.23 0.95 -5.39
CA LEU A 94 -10.72 1.06 -4.02
C LEU A 94 -9.21 1.25 -4.06
N VAL A 95 -8.72 2.28 -3.37
CA VAL A 95 -7.30 2.45 -3.03
C VAL A 95 -7.15 1.96 -1.59
N LEU A 96 -6.14 1.12 -1.27
CA LEU A 96 -5.34 1.10 -0.01
C LEU A 96 -4.77 -0.30 0.39
N ILE A 97 -3.56 -0.28 1.00
CA ILE A 97 -2.84 -1.27 1.84
C ILE A 97 -2.11 -2.43 1.13
N ALA A 98 -0.90 -2.16 0.63
CA ALA A 98 0.06 -3.22 0.31
C ALA A 98 0.69 -3.73 1.61
N SER A 99 0.57 -5.03 1.86
CA SER A 99 1.18 -5.72 3.00
C SER A 99 2.69 -5.87 2.77
N VAL A 100 3.44 -4.78 2.88
CA VAL A 100 4.90 -4.75 2.66
C VAL A 100 5.64 -4.56 3.97
N HIS A 101 6.75 -5.28 4.12
CA HIS A 101 7.61 -5.25 5.29
C HIS A 101 8.30 -3.90 5.42
N ASN A 102 8.13 -3.25 6.57
CA ASN A 102 8.79 -1.98 6.84
C ASN A 102 10.32 -2.21 6.92
N LEU A 103 11.11 -1.42 6.19
CA LEU A 103 12.56 -1.59 6.06
C LEU A 103 12.97 -2.98 5.54
N GLY A 104 12.15 -3.57 4.66
CA GLY A 104 12.53 -4.78 3.94
C GLY A 104 13.73 -4.57 3.01
N THR A 105 14.26 -5.66 2.47
CA THR A 105 15.39 -5.66 1.53
C THR A 105 15.07 -4.89 0.26
N CYS A 106 13.83 -4.97 -0.23
CA CYS A 106 13.31 -4.24 -1.37
C CYS A 106 12.48 -3.04 -0.86
N PRO A 107 12.89 -1.79 -1.16
CA PRO A 107 12.20 -0.58 -0.68
C PRO A 107 11.00 -0.18 -1.56
N CYS A 108 10.98 -0.65 -2.81
CA CYS A 108 9.93 -0.32 -3.75
C CYS A 108 8.74 -1.28 -3.59
N LEU A 109 7.54 -0.73 -3.59
CA LEU A 109 6.30 -1.51 -3.57
C LEU A 109 6.05 -2.25 -4.89
N ARG A 110 6.67 -1.78 -5.98
CA ARG A 110 6.40 -2.26 -7.35
C ARG A 110 7.52 -3.11 -7.93
N CYS A 111 8.73 -3.04 -7.39
CA CYS A 111 9.84 -3.86 -7.86
C CYS A 111 10.61 -4.48 -6.70
N MET A 112 11.16 -5.67 -6.96
CA MET A 112 12.01 -6.43 -6.05
C MET A 112 13.48 -5.99 -6.12
N THR A 113 13.73 -4.74 -6.51
CA THR A 113 15.09 -4.19 -6.53
C THR A 113 15.58 -4.05 -5.09
N PRO A 114 16.69 -4.69 -4.69
CA PRO A 114 17.19 -4.60 -3.33
C PRO A 114 17.77 -3.21 -3.03
N MET A 115 17.76 -2.82 -1.76
CA MET A 115 18.36 -1.58 -1.25
C MET A 115 19.83 -1.41 -1.64
N THR A 116 20.55 -2.52 -1.84
CA THR A 116 21.95 -2.50 -2.28
C THR A 116 22.13 -1.94 -3.69
N GLN A 117 21.09 -1.94 -4.52
CA GLN A 117 21.10 -1.43 -5.90
C GLN A 117 20.58 0.02 -6.01
N VAL A 118 20.20 0.64 -4.89
CA VAL A 118 19.79 2.06 -4.85
C VAL A 118 20.86 3.03 -5.41
N PRO A 119 22.18 2.79 -5.25
CA PRO A 119 23.18 3.65 -5.88
C PRO A 119 23.12 3.70 -7.42
N ASP A 120 22.49 2.70 -8.05
CA ASP A 120 22.38 2.58 -9.51
C ASP A 120 21.10 3.21 -10.07
N ILE A 121 20.31 3.90 -9.24
CA ILE A 121 19.09 4.61 -9.67
C ILE A 121 19.44 5.64 -10.76
N GLY A 122 18.64 5.65 -11.83
CA GLY A 122 18.84 6.53 -13.00
C GLY A 122 19.80 5.98 -14.05
N THR A 123 20.35 4.78 -13.88
CA THR A 123 21.10 4.07 -14.92
C THR A 123 20.16 3.42 -15.96
N GLU A 124 20.69 3.02 -17.11
CA GLU A 124 19.92 2.23 -18.09
C GLU A 124 19.38 0.92 -17.49
N CYS A 125 20.15 0.31 -16.58
CA CYS A 125 19.72 -0.87 -15.83
C CYS A 125 18.49 -0.57 -14.96
N ASP A 126 18.50 0.54 -14.22
CA ASP A 126 17.38 0.97 -13.38
C ASP A 126 16.10 1.23 -14.20
N MET A 127 16.22 1.73 -15.44
CA MET A 127 15.06 1.92 -16.31
C MET A 127 14.41 0.60 -16.78
N LEU A 128 15.16 -0.51 -16.77
CA LEU A 128 14.67 -1.84 -17.17
C LEU A 128 14.13 -2.66 -15.99
N TRP A 129 14.61 -2.41 -14.77
CA TRP A 129 14.25 -3.19 -13.58
C TRP A 129 12.76 -3.22 -13.22
N PRO A 130 11.98 -2.13 -13.33
CA PRO A 130 10.55 -2.17 -13.02
C PRO A 130 9.76 -3.16 -13.89
N GLN A 131 10.24 -3.47 -15.10
CA GLN A 131 9.59 -4.43 -15.99
C GLN A 131 10.06 -5.87 -15.73
N GLN A 132 11.30 -6.05 -15.32
CA GLN A 132 11.91 -7.37 -15.13
C GLN A 132 11.72 -7.93 -13.71
N LEU A 133 11.72 -7.05 -12.71
CA LEU A 133 11.66 -7.38 -11.28
C LEU A 133 10.35 -6.89 -10.65
N ALA A 134 9.27 -6.81 -11.43
CA ALA A 134 7.98 -6.36 -10.92
C ALA A 134 7.52 -7.24 -9.74
N CYS A 135 7.02 -6.62 -8.68
CA CYS A 135 6.37 -7.36 -7.60
C CYS A 135 5.03 -7.91 -8.11
N ILE A 136 4.88 -9.23 -8.09
CA ILE A 136 3.69 -9.93 -8.58
C ILE A 136 3.02 -10.63 -7.40
N ASP A 137 1.70 -10.49 -7.31
CA ASP A 137 0.88 -11.25 -6.37
C ASP A 137 0.55 -12.63 -6.97
N ASP A 138 1.54 -13.52 -7.02
CA ASP A 138 1.42 -14.87 -7.55
C ASP A 138 1.10 -15.91 -6.45
N ASN A 139 0.93 -17.17 -6.87
CA ASN A 139 0.70 -18.27 -5.94
C ASN A 139 1.93 -18.54 -5.06
N ASP A 140 3.14 -18.39 -5.59
CA ASP A 140 4.39 -18.64 -4.86
C ASP A 140 4.51 -17.72 -3.64
N ARG A 141 4.25 -16.42 -3.82
CA ARG A 141 4.18 -15.43 -2.73
C ARG A 141 3.14 -15.82 -1.69
N ARG A 142 1.95 -16.24 -2.12
CA ARG A 142 0.85 -16.64 -1.22
C ARG A 142 1.21 -17.89 -0.43
N GLU A 143 1.85 -18.86 -1.07
CA GLU A 143 2.35 -20.07 -0.41
C GLU A 143 3.40 -19.77 0.64
N LYS A 144 4.36 -18.86 0.36
CA LYS A 144 5.34 -18.38 1.35
C LYS A 144 4.66 -17.76 2.56
N VAL A 145 3.66 -16.90 2.35
CA VAL A 145 2.88 -16.28 3.44
C VAL A 145 2.12 -17.34 4.24
N ILE A 146 1.47 -18.31 3.57
CA ILE A 146 0.76 -19.41 4.24
C ILE A 146 1.73 -20.26 5.07
N ALA A 147 2.90 -20.61 4.52
CA ALA A 147 3.92 -21.38 5.22
C ALA A 147 4.44 -20.63 6.45
N ALA A 148 4.75 -19.35 6.32
CA ALA A 148 5.17 -18.51 7.44
C ALA A 148 4.10 -18.44 8.54
N ARG A 149 2.83 -18.32 8.16
CA ARG A 149 1.71 -18.34 9.12
C ARG A 149 1.58 -19.68 9.83
N LYS A 150 1.73 -20.81 9.13
CA LYS A 150 1.70 -22.13 9.77
C LYS A 150 2.80 -22.25 10.83
N LEU A 151 4.02 -21.77 10.54
CA LEU A 151 5.08 -21.74 11.55
C LEU A 151 4.68 -20.92 12.78
N ILE A 152 4.07 -19.75 12.59
CA ILE A 152 3.69 -18.86 13.71
C ILE A 152 2.53 -19.42 14.54
N TYR A 153 1.47 -19.90 13.89
CA TYR A 153 0.22 -20.29 14.58
C TYR A 153 0.17 -21.76 15.00
N GLU A 154 0.81 -22.66 14.25
CA GLU A 154 0.79 -24.10 14.52
C GLU A 154 2.12 -24.61 15.06
N GLY A 155 3.23 -23.95 14.71
CA GLY A 155 4.58 -24.33 15.12
C GLY A 155 5.12 -23.58 16.34
N ASP A 156 4.33 -22.70 16.96
CA ASP A 156 4.72 -21.86 18.10
C ASP A 156 5.99 -21.00 17.87
N TYR A 157 6.33 -20.70 16.61
CA TYR A 157 7.46 -19.84 16.28
C TYR A 157 7.13 -18.37 16.52
N THR A 158 8.11 -17.59 17.01
CA THR A 158 7.98 -16.13 17.01
C THR A 158 8.08 -15.57 15.59
N ILE A 159 7.39 -14.46 15.34
CA ILE A 159 7.27 -13.82 14.02
C ILE A 159 8.63 -13.46 13.39
N ASN A 160 9.62 -13.12 14.22
CA ASN A 160 10.96 -12.72 13.81
C ASN A 160 11.99 -13.86 13.91
N THR A 161 11.55 -15.12 13.92
CA THR A 161 12.49 -16.24 13.88
C THR A 161 13.20 -16.33 12.53
N PRO A 162 14.47 -16.77 12.49
CA PRO A 162 15.19 -16.95 11.23
C PRO A 162 14.46 -17.83 10.22
N GLN A 163 13.68 -18.81 10.68
CA GLN A 163 12.87 -19.69 9.86
C GLN A 163 11.74 -18.95 9.14
N VAL A 164 11.07 -18.03 9.84
CA VAL A 164 10.03 -17.18 9.25
C VAL A 164 10.65 -16.11 8.34
N GLU A 165 11.75 -15.51 8.75
CA GLU A 165 12.47 -14.53 7.93
C GLU A 165 12.99 -15.13 6.63
N ALA A 166 13.52 -16.36 6.66
CA ALA A 166 14.03 -17.04 5.46
C ALA A 166 12.96 -17.21 4.36
N LEU A 167 11.67 -17.22 4.73
CA LEU A 167 10.58 -17.34 3.77
C LEU A 167 10.15 -16.00 3.16
N LEU A 168 10.33 -14.89 3.89
CA LEU A 168 9.66 -13.62 3.59
C LEU A 168 10.61 -12.45 3.34
N ARG A 169 11.82 -12.50 3.91
CA ARG A 169 12.73 -11.35 3.99
C ARG A 169 13.19 -10.88 2.63
N ASP A 170 13.56 -11.80 1.74
CA ASP A 170 14.16 -11.48 0.44
C ASP A 170 13.22 -10.63 -0.44
N GLU A 171 11.91 -10.90 -0.34
CA GLU A 171 10.85 -10.20 -1.09
C GLU A 171 10.15 -9.11 -0.26
N SER A 172 10.70 -8.73 0.90
CA SER A 172 10.09 -7.76 1.82
C SER A 172 8.63 -8.09 2.18
N LEU A 173 8.29 -9.36 2.35
CA LEU A 173 6.93 -9.82 2.67
C LEU A 173 6.68 -9.82 4.19
N VAL A 174 5.41 -9.80 4.56
CA VAL A 174 4.95 -9.97 5.95
C VAL A 174 4.09 -11.23 6.08
N PRO A 175 4.08 -11.91 7.24
CA PRO A 175 3.29 -13.12 7.47
C PRO A 175 1.78 -12.83 7.67
N THR A 176 1.26 -11.82 7.00
CA THR A 176 -0.11 -11.31 7.15
C THR A 176 -0.92 -11.67 5.91
N SER A 177 -2.11 -12.23 6.11
CA SER A 177 -3.01 -12.54 4.99
C SER A 177 -3.64 -11.26 4.48
N ASN A 178 -3.33 -10.89 3.23
CA ASN A 178 -3.94 -9.72 2.62
C ASN A 178 -5.31 -10.08 2.05
N THR A 179 -6.36 -9.51 2.64
CA THR A 179 -7.75 -9.70 2.22
C THR A 179 -8.00 -9.42 0.74
N PHE A 180 -7.36 -8.40 0.15
CA PHE A 180 -7.52 -8.07 -1.27
C PHE A 180 -6.90 -9.15 -2.16
N SER A 181 -5.72 -9.66 -1.78
CA SER A 181 -5.12 -10.81 -2.47
C SER A 181 -6.03 -12.04 -2.39
N ASP A 182 -6.55 -12.34 -1.20
CA ASP A 182 -7.41 -13.52 -0.99
C ASP A 182 -8.68 -13.50 -1.85
N TRP A 183 -9.32 -12.33 -2.00
CA TRP A 183 -10.58 -12.20 -2.75
C TRP A 183 -10.42 -11.84 -4.21
N LEU A 184 -9.44 -11.01 -4.57
CA LEU A 184 -9.33 -10.41 -5.90
C LEU A 184 -8.32 -11.11 -6.81
N HIS A 185 -7.38 -11.89 -6.26
CA HIS A 185 -6.40 -12.63 -7.04
C HIS A 185 -7.03 -13.51 -8.14
N PRO A 186 -8.15 -14.24 -7.93
CA PRO A 186 -8.80 -15.02 -8.99
C PRO A 186 -9.25 -14.20 -10.21
N PHE A 187 -9.36 -12.88 -10.07
CA PHE A 187 -9.71 -11.96 -11.16
C PHE A 187 -8.49 -11.31 -11.82
N GLY A 188 -7.27 -11.79 -11.51
CA GLY A 188 -6.02 -11.23 -12.04
C GLY A 188 -5.58 -9.94 -11.37
N PHE A 189 -6.14 -9.62 -10.19
CA PHE A 189 -5.74 -8.44 -9.43
C PHE A 189 -4.36 -8.64 -8.80
N ASN A 190 -3.45 -7.69 -9.00
CA ASN A 190 -2.16 -7.65 -8.33
C ASN A 190 -2.19 -6.64 -7.17
N LEU A 191 -1.96 -7.12 -5.95
CA LEU A 191 -1.85 -6.31 -4.73
C LEU A 191 -0.89 -5.12 -4.87
N PHE A 192 0.25 -5.31 -5.52
CA PHE A 192 1.35 -4.34 -5.53
C PHE A 192 1.08 -3.12 -6.42
N ILE A 193 0.19 -3.24 -7.40
CA ILE A 193 -0.21 -2.13 -8.26
C ILE A 193 -1.34 -1.28 -7.65
N MET A 194 -1.99 -1.78 -6.60
CA MET A 194 -3.08 -1.08 -5.92
C MET A 194 -2.62 0.25 -5.29
N LEU A 195 -1.38 0.32 -4.83
CA LEU A 195 -0.81 1.56 -4.32
C LEU A 195 -0.28 2.40 -5.47
N VAL A 196 -1.05 3.43 -5.81
CA VAL A 196 -0.59 4.50 -6.69
C VAL A 196 0.47 5.29 -5.93
N VAL A 197 1.72 5.16 -6.40
CA VAL A 197 2.86 5.99 -5.96
C VAL A 197 2.51 7.43 -6.31
N ASN A 198 2.17 8.23 -5.29
CA ASN A 198 1.90 9.64 -5.46
C ASN A 198 3.17 10.40 -5.09
N LEU A 199 4.01 10.67 -6.08
CA LEU A 199 5.27 11.40 -5.92
C LEU A 199 5.08 12.73 -5.16
N LEU A 200 3.95 13.43 -5.35
CA LEU A 200 3.64 14.68 -4.62
C LEU A 200 3.23 14.47 -3.15
N HIS A 201 2.87 13.25 -2.77
CA HIS A 201 2.65 12.86 -1.38
C HIS A 201 3.94 12.33 -0.74
N GLU A 202 4.77 11.63 -1.52
CA GLU A 202 6.03 11.03 -1.05
C GLU A 202 7.15 12.06 -0.88
N PHE A 203 7.21 13.09 -1.74
CA PHE A 203 8.03 14.26 -1.47
C PHE A 203 7.27 15.21 -0.56
N GLU A 204 7.85 15.57 0.58
CA GLU A 204 7.36 16.70 1.35
C GLU A 204 7.20 17.89 0.40
N ILE A 205 6.01 18.50 0.40
CA ILE A 205 5.67 19.61 -0.52
C ILE A 205 6.73 20.73 -0.43
N GLY A 206 7.33 20.93 0.74
CA GLY A 206 8.45 21.84 0.95
C GLY A 206 9.71 21.46 0.16
N VAL A 207 10.10 20.19 0.19
CA VAL A 207 11.28 19.66 -0.52
C VAL A 207 11.08 19.77 -2.04
N TRP A 208 9.92 19.36 -2.55
CA TRP A 208 9.62 19.51 -3.98
C TRP A 208 9.66 20.98 -4.41
N LYS A 209 9.08 21.88 -3.62
CA LYS A 209 9.09 23.32 -3.92
C LYS A 209 10.52 23.86 -3.98
N VAL A 210 11.40 23.44 -3.08
CA VAL A 210 12.81 23.85 -3.06
C VAL A 210 13.54 23.34 -4.31
N ILE A 211 13.40 22.06 -4.63
CA ILE A 211 14.02 21.46 -5.83
C ILE A 211 13.51 22.15 -7.10
N PHE A 212 12.19 22.30 -7.24
CA PHE A 212 11.59 22.95 -8.40
C PHE A 212 12.05 24.41 -8.54
N THR A 213 12.11 25.16 -7.44
CA THR A 213 12.65 26.53 -7.42
C THR A 213 14.12 26.55 -7.84
N HIS A 214 14.91 25.57 -7.41
CA HIS A 214 16.31 25.46 -7.81
C HIS A 214 16.46 25.18 -9.31
N LEU A 215 15.66 24.26 -9.86
CA LEU A 215 15.62 23.98 -11.30
C LEU A 215 15.22 25.21 -12.12
N LEU A 216 14.23 25.98 -11.67
CA LEU A 216 13.84 27.24 -12.30
C LEU A 216 14.98 28.26 -12.31
N ARG A 217 15.78 28.35 -11.23
CA ARG A 217 16.96 29.23 -11.17
C ARG A 217 18.08 28.78 -12.10
N ILE A 218 18.29 27.47 -12.25
CA ILE A 218 19.24 26.93 -13.24
C ILE A 218 18.77 27.30 -14.66
N LEU A 219 17.49 27.08 -14.97
CA LEU A 219 16.91 27.46 -16.26
C LEU A 219 17.01 28.97 -16.53
N ASP A 220 16.77 29.82 -15.52
CA ASP A 220 16.96 31.27 -15.62
C ASP A 220 18.41 31.64 -15.95
N SER A 221 19.37 30.94 -15.32
CA SER A 221 20.79 31.20 -15.51
C SER A 221 21.30 30.87 -16.93
N LEU A 222 20.59 30.01 -17.66
CA LEU A 222 20.92 29.62 -19.03
C LEU A 222 20.52 30.68 -20.08
N LYS A 223 19.85 31.78 -19.71
CA LYS A 223 19.56 32.98 -20.53
C LYS A 223 18.85 32.78 -21.89
N GLU A 224 18.38 31.58 -22.21
CA GLU A 224 17.80 31.24 -23.52
C GLU A 224 16.26 31.36 -23.60
N GLY A 225 15.59 31.98 -22.62
CA GLY A 225 14.12 32.12 -22.66
C GLY A 225 13.36 30.81 -22.45
N GLN A 226 14.04 29.72 -22.06
CA GLN A 226 13.46 28.41 -21.78
C GLN A 226 12.42 28.43 -20.65
N LEU A 227 12.52 29.40 -19.73
CA LEU A 227 11.48 29.67 -18.72
C LEU A 227 10.15 30.08 -19.36
N HIS A 228 10.21 30.87 -20.42
CA HIS A 228 9.02 31.35 -21.13
C HIS A 228 8.28 30.20 -21.85
N GLU A 229 9.03 29.18 -22.28
CA GLU A 229 8.48 27.97 -22.88
C GLU A 229 7.89 27.02 -21.83
N LEU A 230 8.51 26.93 -20.65
CA LEU A 230 7.97 26.18 -19.50
C LEU A 230 6.64 26.77 -18.99
N ASP A 231 6.54 28.10 -18.97
CA ASP A 231 5.36 28.84 -18.49
C ASP A 231 4.20 28.83 -19.51
N ARG A 232 4.47 28.43 -20.76
CA ARG A 232 3.47 28.28 -21.80
C ARG A 232 2.66 26.98 -21.59
N ARG A 233 1.76 27.00 -20.62
CA ARG A 233 0.75 25.96 -20.36
C ARG A 233 -0.67 26.45 -20.62
#